data_AF-A0A7W0GX72-F1
#
_entry.id   AF-A0A7W0GX72-F1
#
_cell.length_a   1.000
_cell.length_b   1.000
_cell.length_c   1.000
_cell.angle_alpha   90.00
_cell.angle_beta   90.00
_cell.angle_gamma   90.00
#
_symmetry.space_group_name_H-M   'P 1'
#
loop_
_entity.id
_entity.type
_entity.pdbx_description
1 polymer ?
#
loop_
_entity_poly.entity_id
_entity_poly.type
_entity_poly.pdbx_seq_one_letter_code
_entity_poly.pdbx_strand_id
1 'polypeptide(L)'
;MADNRNWDQEDTWWRDNFSSRPYSTGRNYEDFKPGYRYGFESGSHHLGRNWNDVETDLRSGYEKYENRGNSTWENVKDAVRDAWHRVTGQKDLDVNRMSESNVDRTRGRTL
;
A
#
# COMPACT_ATOMS: atom_id res chain seq x y z
N MET A 1 -10.95 18.46 -3.53
CA MET A 1 -9.54 18.53 -3.09
C MET A 1 -9.32 17.32 -2.20
N ALA A 2 -8.41 16.41 -2.58
CA ALA A 2 -8.11 15.24 -1.76
C ALA A 2 -7.69 15.70 -0.36
N ASP A 3 -8.31 15.11 0.65
CA ASP A 3 -8.27 15.54 2.04
C ASP A 3 -6.82 15.62 2.55
N ASN A 4 -6.29 16.84 2.69
CA ASN A 4 -4.94 17.13 3.17
C ASN A 4 -4.73 16.73 4.65
N ARG A 5 -5.71 16.10 5.31
CA ARG A 5 -5.64 15.74 6.73
C ARG A 5 -5.14 14.33 7.01
N ASN A 6 -4.93 13.47 6.01
CA ASN A 6 -4.38 12.12 6.22
C ASN A 6 -2.96 11.90 5.64
N TRP A 7 -2.53 12.64 4.62
CA TRP A 7 -1.19 12.44 4.02
C TRP A 7 -0.04 12.79 4.97
N ASP A 8 -0.13 13.88 5.74
CA ASP A 8 0.96 14.30 6.65
C ASP A 8 1.23 13.27 7.76
N GLN A 9 0.17 12.64 8.27
CA GLN A 9 0.27 11.55 9.24
C GLN A 9 0.89 10.30 8.60
N GLU A 10 0.48 9.98 7.37
CA GLU A 10 1.01 8.84 6.63
C GLU A 10 2.48 9.05 6.21
N ASP A 11 2.87 10.27 5.82
CA ASP A 11 4.24 10.69 5.52
C ASP A 11 5.13 10.49 6.76
N THR A 12 4.67 10.98 7.92
CA THR A 12 5.37 10.80 9.20
C THR A 12 5.55 9.32 9.53
N TRP A 13 4.48 8.52 9.35
CA TRP A 13 4.55 7.09 9.60
C TRP A 13 5.53 6.37 8.66
N TRP A 14 5.47 6.67 7.36
CA TRP A 14 6.39 6.08 6.39
C TRP A 14 7.83 6.53 6.60
N ARG A 15 8.07 7.76 7.04
CA ARG A 15 9.42 8.24 7.36
C ARG A 15 10.05 7.42 8.50
N ASP A 16 9.27 7.08 9.52
CA ASP A 16 9.71 6.25 10.64
C ASP A 16 9.86 4.76 10.25
N ASN A 17 8.93 4.24 9.43
CA ASN A 17 8.85 2.81 9.10
C ASN A 17 9.66 2.41 7.86
N PHE A 18 10.04 3.37 7.00
CA PHE A 18 10.78 3.10 5.76
C PHE A 18 12.09 2.38 6.04
N SER A 19 12.82 2.76 7.09
CA SER A 19 14.11 2.14 7.42
C SER A 19 14.02 0.65 7.76
N SER A 20 12.82 0.15 8.09
CA SER A 20 12.59 -1.27 8.38
C SER A 20 12.33 -2.10 7.11
N ARG A 21 12.25 -1.46 5.93
CA ARG A 21 11.88 -2.13 4.68
C ARG A 21 13.11 -2.70 3.98
N PRO A 22 13.02 -3.87 3.34
CA PRO A 22 14.18 -4.48 2.67
C PRO A 22 14.75 -3.57 1.56
N TYR A 23 13.88 -2.82 0.87
CA TYR A 23 14.23 -1.92 -0.23
C TYR A 23 14.79 -0.55 0.21
N SER A 24 14.83 -0.25 1.51
CA SER A 24 15.38 1.01 2.04
C SER A 24 16.89 0.97 2.24
N THR A 25 17.50 -0.21 2.19
CA THR A 25 18.94 -0.39 2.44
C THR A 25 19.77 0.47 1.48
N GLY A 26 20.51 1.43 2.04
CA GLY A 26 21.37 2.35 1.27
C GLY A 26 20.60 3.40 0.46
N ARG A 27 19.29 3.58 0.69
CA ARG A 27 18.46 4.57 0.00
C ARG A 27 17.79 5.54 0.97
N ASN A 28 17.46 6.73 0.49
CA ASN A 28 16.86 7.79 1.31
C ASN A 28 15.35 7.80 1.16
N TYR A 29 14.63 8.05 2.26
CA TYR A 29 13.17 8.14 2.27
C TYR A 29 12.62 9.13 1.23
N GLU A 30 13.27 10.27 1.05
CA GLU A 30 12.83 11.34 0.14
C GLU A 30 12.71 10.87 -1.32
N ASP A 31 13.46 9.85 -1.72
CA ASP A 31 13.42 9.24 -3.06
C ASP A 31 12.19 8.32 -3.25
N PHE A 32 11.59 7.84 -2.15
CA PHE A 32 10.39 6.98 -2.12
C PHE A 32 9.13 7.75 -1.76
N LYS A 33 9.27 8.91 -1.12
CA LYS A 33 8.18 9.83 -0.79
C LYS A 33 7.19 10.05 -1.94
N PRO A 34 7.61 10.33 -3.20
CA PRO A 34 6.66 10.45 -4.30
C PRO A 34 5.90 9.15 -4.59
N GLY A 35 6.51 7.99 -4.38
CA GLY A 35 5.86 6.68 -4.52
C GLY A 35 4.82 6.43 -3.43
N TYR A 36 5.17 6.69 -2.16
CA TYR A 36 4.22 6.55 -1.06
C TYR A 36 3.01 7.45 -1.23
N ARG A 37 3.22 8.70 -1.65
CA ARG A 37 2.14 9.64 -1.91
C ARG A 37 1.22 9.13 -3.01
N TYR A 38 1.80 8.72 -4.12
CA TYR A 38 1.04 8.19 -5.24
C TYR A 38 0.25 6.93 -4.88
N GLY A 39 0.86 5.99 -4.15
CA GLY A 39 0.19 4.78 -3.66
C GLY A 39 -0.95 5.07 -2.68
N PHE A 40 -0.77 6.07 -1.82
CA PHE A 40 -1.80 6.52 -0.87
C PHE A 40 -3.00 7.17 -1.61
N GLU A 41 -2.70 8.10 -2.52
CA GLU A 41 -3.72 8.81 -3.32
C GLU A 41 -4.49 7.81 -4.19
N SER A 42 -3.79 6.93 -4.92
CA SER A 42 -4.43 5.93 -5.78
C SER A 42 -5.16 4.84 -5.01
N GLY A 43 -4.62 4.35 -3.88
CA GLY A 43 -5.25 3.31 -3.06
C GLY A 43 -6.67 3.67 -2.61
N SER A 44 -6.92 4.95 -2.34
CA SER A 44 -8.24 5.44 -1.94
C SER A 44 -9.28 5.30 -3.06
N HIS A 45 -8.87 5.31 -4.32
CA HIS A 45 -9.75 5.21 -5.49
C HIS A 45 -9.91 3.77 -6.00
N HIS A 46 -9.01 2.85 -5.63
CA HIS A 46 -8.96 1.48 -6.14
C HIS A 46 -9.33 0.41 -5.09
N LEU A 47 -10.19 0.75 -4.13
CA LEU A 47 -10.69 -0.19 -3.12
C LEU A 47 -11.36 -1.42 -3.78
N GLY A 48 -10.98 -2.62 -3.33
CA GLY A 48 -11.53 -3.88 -3.83
C GLY A 48 -10.89 -4.44 -5.12
N ARG A 49 -9.86 -3.79 -5.66
CA ARG A 49 -9.04 -4.35 -6.76
C ARG A 49 -7.81 -5.05 -6.20
N ASN A 50 -7.20 -5.97 -6.95
CA ASN A 50 -5.94 -6.62 -6.59
C ASN A 50 -4.74 -5.86 -7.17
N TRP A 51 -3.59 -5.89 -6.49
CA TRP A 51 -2.35 -5.24 -6.95
C TRP A 51 -1.99 -5.60 -8.39
N ASN A 52 -2.07 -6.89 -8.76
CA ASN A 52 -1.69 -7.36 -10.09
C ASN A 52 -2.53 -6.74 -11.23
N ASP A 53 -3.81 -6.46 -10.98
CA ASP A 53 -4.69 -5.81 -11.94
C ASP A 53 -4.40 -4.31 -12.07
N VAL A 54 -4.06 -3.65 -10.95
CA VAL A 54 -3.83 -2.19 -10.94
C VAL A 54 -2.39 -1.82 -11.25
N GLU A 55 -1.42 -2.71 -11.12
CA GLU A 55 0.01 -2.40 -11.27
C GLU A 55 0.32 -1.73 -12.61
N THR A 56 -0.27 -2.23 -13.70
CA THR A 56 -0.03 -1.68 -15.06
C THR A 56 -0.63 -0.28 -15.22
N ASP A 57 -1.80 -0.06 -14.63
CA ASP A 57 -2.49 1.24 -14.64
C ASP A 57 -1.74 2.26 -13.77
N LEU A 58 -1.36 1.85 -12.55
CA LEU A 58 -0.56 2.63 -11.63
C LEU A 58 0.80 3.00 -12.21
N ARG A 59 1.45 2.08 -12.92
CA ARG A 59 2.70 2.37 -13.64
C ARG A 59 2.49 3.48 -14.65
N SER A 60 1.51 3.32 -15.53
CA SER A 60 1.19 4.29 -16.58
C SER A 60 0.79 5.66 -15.99
N GLY A 61 0.09 5.66 -14.85
CA GLY A 61 -0.28 6.86 -14.12
C GLY A 61 0.91 7.53 -13.44
N TYR A 62 1.82 6.76 -12.85
CA TYR A 62 3.06 7.27 -12.25
C TYR A 62 3.98 7.92 -13.29
N GLU A 63 4.03 7.36 -14.50
CA GLU A 63 4.72 7.95 -15.66
C GLU A 63 4.09 9.26 -16.15
N LYS A 64 2.96 9.69 -15.59
CA LYS A 64 2.34 10.99 -15.86
C LYS A 64 2.21 11.85 -14.60
N TYR A 65 2.68 11.34 -13.45
CA TYR A 65 2.50 11.98 -12.16
C TYR A 65 3.45 13.17 -12.01
N GLU A 66 2.88 14.36 -11.82
CA GLU A 66 3.63 15.61 -11.74
C GLU A 66 4.56 15.67 -10.52
N ASN A 67 4.17 15.06 -9.39
CA ASN A 67 4.97 15.07 -8.17
C ASN A 67 6.01 13.94 -8.10
N ARG A 68 6.27 13.21 -9.19
CA ARG A 68 7.25 12.11 -9.18
C ARG A 68 8.70 12.58 -9.05
N GLY A 69 8.98 13.84 -9.38
CA GLY A 69 10.35 14.37 -9.46
C GLY A 69 11.20 13.60 -10.48
N ASN A 70 12.38 13.15 -10.05
CA ASN A 70 13.30 12.34 -10.85
C ASN A 70 13.17 10.83 -10.60
N SER A 71 12.22 10.41 -9.77
CA SER A 71 12.05 9.01 -9.40
C SER A 71 11.39 8.22 -10.52
N THR A 72 11.88 7.00 -10.76
CA THR A 72 11.33 6.07 -11.75
C THR A 72 10.35 5.10 -11.10
N TRP A 73 9.42 4.55 -11.90
CA TRP A 73 8.48 3.52 -11.42
C TRP A 73 9.22 2.35 -10.78
N GLU A 74 10.29 1.85 -11.39
CA GLU A 74 11.06 0.71 -10.87
C GLU A 74 11.72 1.01 -9.53
N ASN A 75 12.07 2.28 -9.29
CA ASN A 75 12.65 2.69 -8.03
C ASN A 75 11.60 2.74 -6.92
N VAL A 76 10.39 3.22 -7.21
CA VAL A 76 9.38 3.48 -6.19
C VAL A 76 8.25 2.44 -6.11
N LYS A 77 8.17 1.48 -7.04
CA LYS A 77 7.07 0.51 -7.14
C LYS A 77 6.80 -0.21 -5.82
N ASP A 78 7.86 -0.56 -5.08
CA ASP A 78 7.72 -1.23 -3.79
C ASP A 78 7.08 -0.32 -2.76
N ALA A 79 7.46 0.96 -2.72
CA ALA A 79 6.83 1.96 -1.85
C ALA A 79 5.38 2.27 -2.26
N VAL A 80 5.10 2.37 -3.56
CA VAL A 80 3.72 2.54 -4.09
C VAL A 80 2.86 1.37 -3.63
N ARG A 81 3.35 0.14 -3.79
CA ARG A 81 2.65 -1.08 -3.40
C ARG A 81 2.35 -1.10 -1.90
N ASP A 82 3.34 -0.78 -1.08
CA ASP A 82 3.20 -0.77 0.38
C ASP A 82 2.18 0.29 0.86
N ALA A 83 2.22 1.51 0.30
CA ALA A 83 1.21 2.54 0.58
C ALA A 83 -0.19 2.12 0.11
N TRP A 84 -0.29 1.57 -1.10
CA TRP A 84 -1.55 1.13 -1.67
C TRP A 84 -2.18 -0.01 -0.85
N HIS A 85 -1.39 -1.01 -0.45
CA HIS A 85 -1.82 -2.10 0.43
C HIS A 85 -2.31 -1.59 1.79
N ARG A 86 -1.61 -0.61 2.37
CA ARG A 86 -1.98 -0.03 3.66
C ARG A 86 -3.33 0.70 3.58
N VAL A 87 -3.54 1.51 2.55
CA VAL A 87 -4.80 2.27 2.35
C VAL A 87 -5.96 1.35 2.02
N THR A 88 -5.74 0.35 1.16
CA THR A 88 -6.78 -0.62 0.79
C THR A 88 -7.06 -1.66 1.87
N GLY A 89 -6.26 -1.69 2.93
CA GLY A 89 -6.32 -2.73 3.97
C GLY A 89 -5.86 -4.11 3.48
N GLN A 90 -5.33 -4.20 2.26
CA GLN A 90 -4.78 -5.42 1.67
C GLN A 90 -3.38 -5.67 2.21
N LYS A 91 -3.29 -5.96 3.50
CA LYS A 91 -2.07 -6.46 4.14
C LYS A 91 -2.00 -7.95 3.83
N ASP A 92 -1.64 -8.29 2.59
CA ASP A 92 -1.54 -9.69 2.16
C ASP A 92 -2.82 -10.49 2.46
N LEU A 93 -3.84 -10.35 1.61
CA LEU A 93 -4.94 -11.32 1.58
C LEU A 93 -4.49 -12.62 0.89
N ASP A 94 -3.35 -13.19 1.30
CA ASP A 94 -3.17 -14.64 1.42
C ASP A 94 -3.74 -15.13 2.77
N VAL A 95 -4.87 -14.55 3.19
CA VAL A 95 -5.75 -15.17 4.20
C VAL A 95 -6.36 -16.49 3.68
N ASN A 96 -6.16 -16.85 2.41
CA ASN A 96 -6.56 -18.15 1.89
C ASN A 96 -5.77 -19.31 2.53
N ARG A 97 -4.68 -19.05 3.26
CA ARG A 97 -3.98 -20.08 4.04
C ARG A 97 -4.40 -20.16 5.51
N MET A 98 -5.24 -19.25 6.00
CA MET A 98 -5.55 -19.19 7.43
C MET A 98 -6.95 -18.66 7.71
N SER A 99 -7.98 -19.25 7.07
CA SER A 99 -9.34 -19.30 7.61
C SER A 99 -10.18 -20.45 7.00
N GLU A 100 -9.55 -21.55 6.57
CA GLU A 100 -10.18 -22.88 6.68
C GLU A 100 -10.18 -23.34 8.15
N SER A 101 -10.74 -22.53 9.05
CA SER A 101 -11.05 -22.90 10.43
C SER A 101 -12.40 -22.32 10.83
N ASN A 102 -13.30 -22.22 9.85
CA ASN A 102 -14.73 -22.12 10.07
C ASN A 102 -15.35 -23.51 9.87
N VAL A 103 -14.87 -24.50 10.63
CA VAL A 103 -15.56 -25.78 10.79
C VAL A 103 -15.66 -26.10 12.28
N ASP A 104 -16.91 -26.14 12.73
CA ASP A 104 -17.43 -26.90 13.87
C ASP A 104 -17.00 -26.50 15.30
N ARG A 105 -17.85 -25.68 15.95
CA ARG A 105 -18.72 -26.23 17.00
C ARG A 105 -19.87 -25.27 17.32
N THR A 106 -20.92 -25.46 16.55
CA THR A 106 -22.29 -25.32 17.00
C THR A 106 -22.48 -25.75 18.47
N ARG A 107 -23.10 -24.86 19.23
CA ARG A 107 -24.19 -25.17 20.18
C ARG A 107 -23.99 -26.41 21.07
N GLY A 108 -23.43 -26.18 22.26
CA GLY A 108 -23.58 -27.05 23.42
C GLY A 108 -24.26 -26.34 24.59
N ARG A 109 -25.39 -25.66 24.34
CA ARG A 109 -26.32 -25.22 25.38
C ARG A 109 -27.59 -26.05 25.23
N THR A 110 -27.73 -27.09 26.04
CA THR A 110 -29.01 -27.61 26.54
C THR A 110 -28.76 -28.69 27.59
N LEU A 111 -29.33 -28.41 28.78
CA LEU A 111 -29.73 -29.30 29.88
C LEU A 111 -28.63 -29.94 30.72
#